data_AF-A0AA36IMQ1-F1
#
_entry.id   AF-A0AA36IMQ1-F1
#
_cell.length_a   1.000
_cell.length_b   1.000
_cell.length_c   1.000
_cell.angle_alpha   90.00
_cell.angle_beta   90.00
_cell.angle_gamma   90.00
#
_symmetry.space_group_name_H-M   'P 1'
#
loop_
_entity.id
_entity.type
_entity.pdbx_description
1 polymer ?
#
loop_
_entity_poly.entity_id
_entity_poly.type
_entity_poly.pdbx_seq_one_letter_code
_entity_poly.pdbx_strand_id
1 'polypeptide(L)'
;MLQLKCSNAALSGKLLDVAGGAGKELLRLAGFQDSADGEFLKLDTAPDGRCTSIFERLQTVANEEWEKHVREERDARIKAEMEKDKAKGPTIRGGDENGRTQIGRSRRGGG
;
A
#
# COMPACT_ATOMS: atom_id res chain seq x y z
N MET A 1 32.13 -16.57 3.09
CA MET A 1 31.57 -16.68 1.73
C MET A 1 30.07 -16.95 1.88
N LEU A 2 29.22 -16.07 1.36
CA LEU A 2 27.76 -16.23 1.41
C LEU A 2 27.29 -16.87 0.10
N GLN A 3 26.56 -17.98 0.21
CA GLN A 3 26.07 -18.73 -0.94
C GLN A 3 24.60 -19.13 -0.75
N LEU A 4 23.81 -19.00 -1.82
CA LEU A 4 22.41 -19.35 -1.87
C LEU A 4 22.22 -20.50 -2.86
N LYS A 5 21.59 -21.59 -2.41
CA LYS A 5 21.30 -22.74 -3.26
C LYS A 5 20.04 -22.47 -4.10
N CYS A 6 20.19 -22.47 -5.43
CA CYS A 6 19.11 -22.17 -6.36
C CYS A 6 17.99 -23.22 -6.31
N SER A 7 18.33 -24.49 -6.05
CA SER A 7 17.37 -25.59 -5.93
C SER A 7 16.67 -25.68 -4.57
N ASN A 8 16.91 -24.73 -3.66
CA ASN A 8 16.20 -24.71 -2.39
C ASN A 8 14.71 -24.38 -2.63
N ALA A 9 13.82 -25.32 -2.33
CA ALA A 9 12.38 -25.19 -2.54
C ALA A 9 11.76 -23.98 -1.81
N ALA A 10 12.32 -23.57 -0.68
CA ALA A 10 11.85 -22.39 0.05
C ALA A 10 12.24 -21.07 -0.65
N LEU A 11 13.32 -21.07 -1.44
CA LEU A 11 13.84 -19.87 -2.11
C LEU A 11 13.42 -19.81 -3.59
N SER A 12 13.32 -20.95 -4.28
CA SER A 12 12.97 -20.98 -5.72
C SER A 12 11.64 -20.27 -5.98
N GLY A 13 10.54 -20.74 -5.38
CA GLY A 13 9.21 -20.17 -5.64
C GLY A 13 8.97 -18.78 -5.04
N LYS A 14 9.72 -18.38 -4.01
CA LYS A 14 9.48 -17.11 -3.28
C LYS A 14 10.43 -15.98 -3.63
N LEU A 15 11.61 -16.31 -4.15
CA LEU A 15 12.68 -15.35 -4.39
C LEU A 15 13.24 -15.48 -5.81
N LEU A 16 13.52 -16.68 -6.30
CA LEU A 16 14.26 -16.84 -7.55
C LEU A 16 13.36 -16.81 -8.79
N ASP A 17 12.21 -17.48 -8.74
CA ASP A 17 11.29 -17.65 -9.87
C ASP A 17 10.12 -16.64 -9.86
N VAL A 18 10.22 -15.59 -9.03
CA VAL A 18 9.22 -14.52 -8.98
C VAL A 18 9.23 -13.75 -10.29
N ALA A 19 8.03 -13.49 -10.85
CA ALA A 19 7.82 -12.69 -12.05
C ALA A 19 8.74 -13.10 -13.23
N GLY A 20 8.87 -14.41 -13.49
CA GLY A 20 9.65 -14.92 -14.61
C GLY A 20 11.17 -14.88 -14.40
N GLY A 21 11.64 -14.87 -13.15
CA GLY A 21 13.07 -14.87 -12.82
C GLY A 21 13.61 -13.50 -12.37
N ALA A 22 12.73 -12.51 -12.22
CA ALA A 22 13.09 -11.14 -11.85
C ALA A 22 13.85 -11.08 -10.52
N GLY A 23 13.51 -11.94 -9.54
CA GLY A 23 14.23 -11.95 -8.27
C GLY A 23 15.67 -12.49 -8.37
N LYS A 24 15.95 -13.40 -9.32
CA LYS A 24 17.32 -13.81 -9.63
C LYS A 24 18.11 -12.68 -10.29
N GLU A 25 17.49 -11.90 -11.18
CA GLU A 25 18.11 -10.71 -11.76
C GLU A 25 18.40 -9.64 -10.71
N LEU A 26 17.49 -9.46 -9.75
CA LEU A 26 17.65 -8.51 -8.64
C LEU A 26 18.85 -8.86 -7.76
N LEU A 27 19.06 -10.15 -7.47
CA LEU A 27 20.25 -10.62 -6.77
C LEU A 27 21.53 -10.37 -7.58
N ARG A 28 21.49 -10.54 -8.91
CA ARG A 28 22.63 -10.21 -9.78
C ARG A 28 22.98 -8.72 -9.75
N LEU A 29 21.97 -7.85 -9.78
CA LEU A 29 22.15 -6.40 -9.61
C LEU A 29 22.77 -6.04 -8.24
N ALA A 30 22.44 -6.82 -7.21
CA ALA A 30 23.01 -6.68 -5.88
C ALA A 30 24.45 -7.22 -5.75
N GLY A 31 25.00 -7.79 -6.83
CA GLY A 31 26.38 -8.27 -6.90
C GLY A 31 26.54 -9.79 -6.75
N PHE A 32 25.44 -10.56 -6.67
CA PHE A 32 25.54 -12.02 -6.67
C PHE A 32 25.91 -12.53 -8.06
N GLN A 33 26.74 -13.57 -8.08
CA GLN A 33 27.18 -14.24 -9.30
C GLN A 33 26.75 -15.71 -9.28
N ASP A 34 26.36 -16.22 -10.43
CA ASP A 34 26.12 -17.65 -10.58
C ASP A 34 27.44 -18.41 -10.42
N SER A 35 27.43 -19.50 -9.65
CA SER A 35 28.54 -20.45 -9.58
C SER A 35 28.75 -21.11 -10.94
N ALA A 36 29.96 -21.62 -11.19
CA ALA A 36 30.31 -22.34 -12.43
C ALA A 36 29.29 -23.44 -12.82
N ASP A 37 28.73 -24.14 -11.82
CA ASP A 37 27.77 -25.23 -12.03
C ASP A 37 26.30 -24.76 -12.08
N GLY A 38 26.05 -23.45 -11.98
CA GLY A 38 24.71 -22.83 -11.99
C GLY A 38 23.81 -23.14 -10.77
N GLU A 39 24.26 -24.00 -9.85
CA GLU A 39 23.46 -24.45 -8.69
C GLU A 39 23.42 -23.42 -7.55
N PHE A 40 24.38 -22.50 -7.49
CA PHE A 40 24.48 -21.52 -6.41
C PHE A 40 24.61 -20.08 -6.92
N LEU A 41 24.04 -19.14 -6.17
CA LEU A 41 24.37 -17.72 -6.26
C LEU A 41 25.34 -17.36 -5.14
N LYS A 42 26.45 -16.74 -5.48
CA LYS A 42 27.56 -16.43 -4.57
C LYS A 42 27.80 -14.93 -4.49
N LEU A 43 28.10 -14.45 -3.31
CA LEU A 43 28.62 -13.10 -3.08
C LEU A 43 30.05 -13.24 -2.58
N ASP A 44 31.01 -13.01 -3.48
CA ASP A 44 32.44 -13.20 -3.22
C ASP A 44 33.09 -11.98 -2.55
N THR A 45 32.44 -10.82 -2.63
CA THR A 45 32.90 -9.59 -2.00
C THR A 45 32.33 -9.45 -0.58
N ALA A 46 33.03 -8.70 0.27
CA ALA A 46 32.48 -8.22 1.52
C ALA A 46 31.19 -7.40 1.26
N PRO A 47 30.24 -7.37 2.20
CA PRO A 47 29.04 -6.55 2.06
C PRO A 47 29.44 -5.07 1.93
N ASP A 48 29.25 -4.52 0.74
CA ASP A 48 29.65 -3.17 0.34
C ASP A 48 28.47 -2.17 0.35
N GLY A 49 27.32 -2.61 0.87
CA GLY A 49 26.10 -1.81 0.96
C GLY A 49 25.22 -1.83 -0.29
N ARG A 50 25.60 -2.53 -1.38
CA ARG A 50 24.75 -2.62 -2.59
C ARG A 50 23.40 -3.28 -2.34
N CYS A 51 23.37 -4.32 -1.51
CA CYS A 51 22.12 -4.95 -1.11
C CYS A 51 21.21 -3.97 -0.37
N THR A 52 21.78 -3.17 0.53
CA THR A 52 21.05 -2.15 1.29
C THR A 52 20.50 -1.05 0.39
N SER A 53 21.30 -0.56 -0.56
CA SER A 53 20.85 0.51 -1.47
C SER A 53 19.76 0.05 -2.44
N ILE A 54 19.81 -1.20 -2.90
CA ILE A 54 18.72 -1.79 -3.71
C ILE A 54 17.47 -1.95 -2.85
N PHE A 55 17.60 -2.42 -1.61
CA PHE A 55 16.48 -2.54 -0.69
C PHE A 55 15.83 -1.18 -0.42
N GLU A 56 16.61 -0.14 -0.11
CA GLU A 56 16.11 1.22 0.12
C GLU A 56 15.33 1.74 -1.09
N ARG A 57 15.85 1.54 -2.31
CA ARG A 57 15.14 1.93 -3.55
C ARG A 57 13.82 1.21 -3.72
N LEU A 58 13.80 -0.11 -3.51
CA LEU A 58 12.56 -0.89 -3.58
C LEU A 58 11.54 -0.41 -2.55
N GLN A 59 12.00 -0.10 -1.34
CA GLN A 59 11.15 0.40 -0.26
C GLN A 59 10.57 1.78 -0.60
N THR A 60 11.36 2.69 -1.19
CA THR A 60 10.87 3.99 -1.65
C THR A 60 9.77 3.83 -2.70
N VAL A 61 9.99 3.02 -3.74
CA VAL A 61 8.99 2.80 -4.80
C VAL A 61 7.72 2.18 -4.23
N ALA A 62 7.83 1.16 -3.37
CA ALA A 62 6.68 0.53 -2.73
C ALA A 62 5.87 1.50 -1.86
N ASN A 63 6.55 2.39 -1.11
CA ASN A 63 5.88 3.41 -0.32
C ASN A 63 5.14 4.43 -1.20
N GLU A 64 5.74 4.86 -2.32
CA GLU A 64 5.08 5.77 -3.26
C GLU A 64 3.84 5.15 -3.91
N GLU A 65 3.90 3.88 -4.29
CA GLU A 65 2.75 3.15 -4.83
C GLU A 65 1.64 2.99 -3.79
N TRP A 66 2.02 2.66 -2.54
CA TRP A 66 1.06 2.58 -1.44
C TRP A 66 0.40 3.94 -1.16
N GLU A 67 1.16 5.04 -1.15
CA GLU A 67 0.60 6.38 -0.99
C GLU A 67 -0.39 6.74 -2.10
N LYS A 68 -0.10 6.38 -3.36
CA LYS A 68 -1.02 6.58 -4.48
C LYS A 68 -2.32 5.80 -4.27
N HIS A 69 -2.22 4.52 -3.92
CA HIS A 69 -3.38 3.68 -3.66
C HIS A 69 -4.26 4.25 -2.54
N VAL A 70 -3.65 4.68 -1.43
CA VAL A 70 -4.39 5.29 -0.30
C VAL A 70 -5.06 6.60 -0.70
N ARG A 71 -4.41 7.42 -1.55
CA ARG A 71 -5.02 8.65 -2.08
C ARG A 71 -6.23 8.32 -2.96
N GLU A 72 -6.11 7.33 -3.84
CA GLU A 72 -7.20 6.89 -4.71
C GLU A 72 -8.39 6.34 -3.90
N GLU A 73 -8.13 5.53 -2.86
CA GLU A 73 -9.18 5.04 -1.95
C GLU A 73 -9.88 6.19 -1.21
N ARG A 74 -9.10 7.17 -0.72
CA ARG A 74 -9.66 8.35 -0.04
C ARG A 74 -10.53 9.16 -0.98
N ASP A 75 -10.06 9.41 -2.19
CA ASP A 75 -10.77 10.21 -3.18
C ASP A 75 -12.02 9.48 -3.70
N ALA A 76 -11.97 8.15 -3.84
CA ALA A 76 -13.14 7.31 -4.11
C ALA A 76 -14.17 7.40 -2.98
N ARG A 77 -13.75 7.37 -1.71
CA ARG A 77 -14.64 7.53 -0.55
C ARG A 77 -15.28 8.92 -0.50
N ILE A 78 -14.51 9.98 -0.76
CA ILE A 78 -15.02 11.35 -0.81
C ILE A 78 -16.06 11.48 -1.93
N LYS A 79 -15.77 10.92 -3.11
CA LYS A 79 -16.70 10.93 -4.25
C LYS A 79 -18.02 10.22 -3.92
N ALA A 80 -17.93 9.06 -3.25
CA ALA A 80 -19.12 8.31 -2.81
C ALA A 80 -19.96 9.08 -1.76
N GLU A 81 -19.32 9.79 -0.82
CA GLU A 81 -20.04 10.64 0.16
C GLU A 81 -20.66 11.88 -0.49
N MET A 82 -19.94 12.54 -1.42
CA MET A 82 -20.48 13.65 -2.22
C MET A 82 -21.70 13.26 -3.06
N GLU A 83 -21.72 12.03 -3.60
CA GLU A 83 -22.84 11.51 -4.36
C GLU A 83 -24.05 11.22 -3.47
N LYS A 84 -23.83 10.67 -2.26
CA LYS A 84 -24.88 10.52 -1.25
C LYS A 84 -25.46 11.87 -0.81
N ASP A 85 -24.61 12.87 -0.61
CA ASP A 85 -25.06 14.19 -0.18
C ASP A 85 -25.77 14.97 -1.30
N LYS A 86 -25.37 14.78 -2.57
CA LYS A 86 -26.17 15.24 -3.72
C LYS A 86 -27.52 14.55 -3.80
N ALA A 87 -27.58 13.25 -3.52
CA ALA A 87 -28.84 12.48 -3.51
C ALA A 87 -29.78 12.85 -2.35
N LYS A 88 -29.26 13.40 -1.24
CA LYS A 88 -30.07 13.88 -0.10
C LYS A 88 -30.80 15.20 -0.37
N GLY A 89 -30.50 15.89 -1.48
CA GLY A 89 -31.08 17.20 -1.79
C GLY A 89 -30.69 18.29 -0.78
N PRO A 90 -30.93 19.58 -1.08
CA PRO A 90 -30.74 20.63 -0.10
C PRO A 90 -31.64 20.32 1.10
N THR A 91 -31.03 20.13 2.28
CA THR A 91 -31.82 20.04 3.51
C THR A 91 -32.40 21.43 3.69
N ILE A 92 -33.68 21.61 3.36
CA ILE A 92 -34.42 22.84 3.66
C ILE A 92 -34.59 22.89 5.18
N ARG A 93 -33.51 23.22 5.91
CA ARG A 93 -33.63 23.93 7.17
C ARG A 93 -33.78 25.38 6.80
N GLY A 94 -35.03 25.77 6.56
CA GLY A 94 -35.42 27.16 6.50
C GLY A 94 -35.01 27.83 7.81
N GLY A 95 -33.90 28.56 7.78
CA GLY A 95 -33.66 29.66 8.68
C GLY A 95 -34.55 30.79 8.21
N ASP A 96 -35.81 30.79 8.64
CA ASP A 96 -36.65 31.97 8.52
C ASP A 96 -36.11 33.00 9.52
N GLU A 97 -35.74 34.18 9.03
CA GLU A 97 -35.09 35.27 9.77
C GLU A 97 -35.98 35.88 10.86
N ASN A 98 -37.09 35.26 11.26
CA ASN A 98 -38.03 35.81 12.26
C ASN A 98 -38.72 34.78 13.19
N GLY A 99 -38.19 33.57 13.34
CA GLY A 99 -38.84 32.54 14.15
C GLY A 99 -38.19 32.29 15.51
N ARG A 100 -38.53 33.07 16.56
CA ARG A 100 -38.23 32.75 17.97
C ARG A 100 -38.64 31.30 18.27
N THR A 101 -37.66 30.40 18.41
CA THR A 101 -37.87 29.04 18.88
C THR A 101 -38.29 29.08 20.34
N GLN A 102 -39.59 28.99 20.58
CA GLN A 102 -40.20 28.91 21.89
C GLN A 102 -39.86 27.53 22.50
N ILE A 103 -38.77 27.49 23.27
CA ILE A 103 -38.46 26.35 24.14
C ILE A 103 -39.51 26.34 25.26
N GLY A 104 -40.39 25.34 25.21
CA GLY A 104 -41.23 24.95 26.34
C GLY A 104 -42.73 25.12 26.08
N ARG A 105 -43.41 24.02 25.75
CA ARG A 105 -44.74 23.76 26.33
C ARG A 105 -45.21 22.31 26.16
N SER A 106 -45.62 21.77 27.31
CA SER A 106 -46.65 20.75 27.53
C SER A 106 -46.44 19.34 26.96
N ARG A 107 -45.89 18.44 27.80
CA ARG A 107 -46.37 17.06 27.85
C ARG A 107 -47.69 17.06 28.63
N ARG A 108 -48.80 17.07 27.89
CA ARG A 108 -50.15 16.80 28.39
C ARG A 108 -50.28 15.27 28.50
N GLY A 109 -50.76 14.79 29.63
CA GLY A 109 -50.76 13.38 30.02
C GLY A 109 -51.71 12.46 29.23
N GLY A 110 -51.58 11.18 29.53
CA GLY A 110 -52.52 10.13 29.16
C GLY A 110 -51.97 8.74 29.53
N GLY A 111 -52.60 8.08 30.52
CA GLY A 111 -52.27 6.72 30.98
C GLY A 111 -52.14 6.62 32.48
#